data_AF-A0A3N1GPK5-F1
#
_entry.id   AF-A0A3N1GPK5-F1
#
_cell.length_a   1.000
_cell.length_b   1.000
_cell.length_c   1.000
_cell.angle_alpha   90.00
_cell.angle_beta   90.00
_cell.angle_gamma   90.00
#
_symmetry.space_group_name_H-M   'P 1'
#
loop_
_entity.id
_entity.type
_entity.pdbx_description
1 polymer ?
#
loop_
_entity_poly.entity_id
_entity_poly.type
_entity_poly.pdbx_seq_one_letter_code
_entity_poly.pdbx_strand_id
1 'polypeptide(L)'
;MGLDNMYYYTVVLPAVAILLGDDKLLPDTMVTNQFLHLDAAKFSTSRRHAVWADESLALNSADTVRAALLREAPEGRVTSISDERARGRITDQLAVAVEEWQAGLEKLAASIGNVVPGTGAWTPTHREVYRFLNSVTEQADGVLLPGAFNGRAYVRLLDTLVERLREFAAADAAMRGDADQAEETRTSEALQFLCAKVVAALVWPIMSAAAAGIWSWLGLSGVPVREVSWSFLPGGTRCEYHDQD
;
A
#
# COMPACT_ATOMS: atom_id res chain seq x y z
N MET A 1 12.43 10.38 -12.31
CA MET A 1 12.56 11.78 -12.81
C MET A 1 11.45 12.09 -13.81
N GLY A 2 11.18 13.37 -14.10
CA GLY A 2 10.31 13.76 -15.22
C GLY A 2 11.03 13.62 -16.57
N LEU A 3 10.27 13.33 -17.64
CA LEU A 3 10.81 13.16 -18.99
C LEU A 3 11.54 14.41 -19.52
N ASP A 4 11.06 15.60 -19.14
CA ASP A 4 11.67 16.89 -19.45
C ASP A 4 13.13 17.02 -19.00
N ASN A 5 13.51 16.26 -17.98
CA ASN A 5 14.86 16.26 -17.43
C ASN A 5 15.76 15.16 -18.02
N MET A 6 15.23 14.29 -18.87
CA MET A 6 15.94 13.09 -19.34
C MET A 6 17.32 13.40 -19.90
N TYR A 7 17.46 14.41 -20.77
CA TYR A 7 18.75 14.78 -21.38
C TYR A 7 19.85 15.06 -20.35
N TYR A 8 19.53 15.76 -19.26
CA TYR A 8 20.52 16.08 -18.23
C TYR A 8 21.00 14.83 -17.52
N TYR A 9 20.08 13.94 -17.16
CA TYR A 9 20.41 12.75 -16.39
C TYR A 9 20.99 11.63 -17.27
N THR A 10 20.64 11.52 -18.56
CA THR A 10 21.12 10.47 -19.47
C THR A 10 22.40 10.84 -20.24
N VAL A 11 22.65 12.13 -20.47
CA VAL A 11 23.77 12.58 -21.31
C VAL A 11 24.73 13.46 -20.52
N VAL A 12 24.23 14.58 -19.96
CA VAL A 12 25.11 15.60 -19.38
C VAL A 12 25.82 15.09 -18.13
N LEU A 13 25.07 14.59 -17.14
CA LEU A 13 25.65 14.10 -15.89
C LEU A 13 26.55 12.86 -16.10
N PRO A 14 26.16 11.86 -16.92
CA PRO A 14 27.06 10.76 -17.24
C PRO A 14 28.34 11.20 -17.96
N ALA A 15 28.28 12.17 -18.88
CA ALA A 15 29.47 12.69 -19.54
C ALA A 15 30.42 13.39 -18.54
N VAL A 16 29.87 14.15 -17.59
CA VAL A 16 30.65 14.76 -16.50
C VAL A 16 31.28 13.69 -15.61
N ALA A 17 30.52 12.66 -15.22
CA ALA A 17 31.04 11.53 -14.43
C ALA A 17 32.23 10.84 -15.11
N ILE A 18 32.11 10.55 -16.41
CA ILE A 18 33.18 9.95 -17.22
C ILE A 18 34.40 10.87 -17.29
N LEU A 19 34.20 12.18 -17.48
CA LEU A 19 35.31 13.14 -17.54
C LEU A 19 36.06 13.24 -16.20
N LEU A 20 35.34 13.10 -15.08
CA LEU A 20 35.92 13.06 -13.74
C LEU A 20 36.57 11.71 -13.41
N GLY A 21 36.33 10.67 -14.21
CA GLY A 21 36.78 9.31 -13.94
C GLY A 21 36.10 8.67 -12.72
N ASP A 22 34.88 9.09 -12.40
CA ASP A 22 34.11 8.57 -11.25
C ASP A 22 32.87 7.81 -11.72
N ASP A 23 33.07 6.53 -12.05
CA ASP A 23 32.01 5.63 -12.51
C ASP A 23 30.90 5.42 -11.45
N LYS A 24 31.13 5.76 -10.18
CA LYS A 24 30.10 5.65 -9.12
C LYS A 24 28.99 6.69 -9.28
N LEU A 25 29.23 7.74 -10.07
CA LEU A 25 28.24 8.75 -10.40
C LEU A 25 27.36 8.32 -11.59
N LEU A 26 27.69 7.20 -12.26
CA LEU A 26 26.87 6.69 -13.34
C LEU A 26 25.59 6.04 -12.78
N PRO A 27 24.43 6.33 -13.39
CA PRO A 27 23.16 5.79 -12.95
C PRO A 27 23.04 4.32 -13.37
N ASP A 28 22.73 3.43 -12.42
CA ASP A 28 22.44 2.01 -12.71
C ASP A 28 21.13 1.81 -13.48
N THR A 29 20.11 2.63 -13.16
CA THR A 29 18.80 2.59 -13.81
C THR A 29 18.14 3.95 -13.79
N MET A 30 17.27 4.20 -14.78
CA MET A 30 16.46 5.41 -14.86
C MET A 30 14.99 5.07 -14.95
N VAL A 31 14.23 5.59 -13.99
CA VAL A 31 12.77 5.56 -14.01
C VAL A 31 12.26 6.95 -14.36
N THR A 32 11.52 7.05 -15.47
CA THR A 32 11.00 8.32 -15.97
C THR A 32 9.48 8.33 -15.98
N ASN A 33 8.91 9.44 -15.51
CA ASN A 33 7.51 9.76 -15.63
C ASN A 33 7.30 10.65 -16.86
N GLN A 34 6.26 10.33 -17.64
CA GLN A 34 5.69 11.25 -18.63
C GLN A 34 4.95 12.38 -17.90
N PHE A 35 4.21 13.19 -18.63
CA PHE A 35 3.43 14.28 -18.03
C PHE A 35 2.09 13.79 -17.49
N LEU A 36 1.74 14.24 -16.28
CA LEU A 36 0.36 14.26 -15.80
C LEU A 36 -0.28 15.56 -16.29
N HIS A 37 -1.43 15.46 -16.94
CA HIS A 37 -2.22 16.60 -17.39
C HIS A 37 -3.37 16.92 -16.42
N LEU A 38 -3.84 18.15 -16.45
CA LEU A 38 -5.04 18.62 -15.77
C LEU A 38 -6.10 18.90 -16.86
N ASP A 39 -7.23 18.21 -16.82
CA ASP A 39 -8.26 18.26 -17.87
C ASP A 39 -7.69 18.08 -19.29
N ALA A 40 -6.89 17.04 -19.47
CA ALA A 40 -6.16 16.70 -20.69
C ALA A 40 -5.18 17.76 -21.22
N ALA A 41 -4.98 18.86 -20.49
CA ALA A 41 -4.06 19.94 -20.84
C ALA A 41 -2.83 19.99 -19.90
N LYS A 42 -1.70 20.47 -20.44
CA LYS A 42 -0.49 20.69 -19.64
C LYS A 42 -0.74 21.71 -18.53
N PHE A 43 -0.25 21.40 -17.33
CA PHE A 43 -0.19 22.33 -16.21
C PHE A 43 0.49 23.65 -16.62
N SER A 44 -0.04 24.77 -16.15
CA SER A 44 0.44 26.11 -16.50
C SER A 44 0.10 27.12 -15.41
N THR A 45 1.12 27.57 -14.68
CA THR A 45 0.99 28.59 -13.64
C THR A 45 0.53 29.94 -14.21
N SER A 46 1.05 30.33 -15.38
CA SER A 46 0.65 31.58 -16.06
C SER A 46 -0.82 31.60 -16.48
N ARG A 47 -1.40 30.45 -16.83
CA ARG A 47 -2.82 30.31 -17.16
C ARG A 47 -3.70 30.04 -15.94
N ARG A 48 -3.14 30.05 -14.72
CA ARG A 48 -3.82 29.58 -13.50
C ARG A 48 -4.40 28.16 -13.65
N HIS A 49 -3.78 27.34 -14.51
CA HIS A 49 -4.15 25.95 -14.82
C HIS A 49 -3.18 25.01 -14.10
N ALA A 50 -3.14 25.12 -12.77
CA ALA A 50 -2.30 24.28 -11.93
C ALA A 50 -2.99 24.02 -10.59
N VAL A 51 -2.61 22.93 -9.95
CA VAL A 51 -3.11 22.50 -8.63
C VAL A 51 -1.90 22.41 -7.71
N TRP A 52 -2.01 23.02 -6.54
CA TRP A 52 -0.94 23.00 -5.54
C TRP A 52 -1.18 21.89 -4.52
N ALA A 53 -0.09 21.27 -4.06
CA ALA A 53 -0.18 20.11 -3.17
C ALA A 53 -0.77 20.47 -1.80
N ASP A 54 -0.44 21.64 -1.26
CA ASP A 54 -0.96 22.19 -0.02
C ASP A 54 -2.47 22.45 -0.07
N GLU A 55 -2.99 22.95 -1.19
CA GLU A 55 -4.44 23.11 -1.43
C GLU A 55 -5.16 21.77 -1.35
N SER A 56 -4.59 20.72 -1.97
CA SER A 56 -5.18 19.37 -1.93
C SER A 56 -5.10 18.75 -0.54
N LEU A 57 -3.97 18.93 0.16
CA LEU A 57 -3.73 18.42 1.52
C LEU A 57 -4.55 19.15 2.59
N ALA A 58 -5.05 20.35 2.32
CA ALA A 58 -6.00 21.03 3.19
C ALA A 58 -7.39 20.35 3.23
N LEU A 59 -7.71 19.56 2.20
CA LEU A 59 -9.01 18.89 2.04
C LEU A 59 -8.94 17.37 2.20
N ASN A 60 -7.76 16.79 2.05
CA ASN A 60 -7.54 15.34 1.91
C ASN A 60 -6.35 14.89 2.76
N SER A 61 -6.38 13.63 3.22
CA SER A 61 -5.20 13.04 3.86
C SER A 61 -4.08 12.82 2.84
N ALA A 62 -2.83 12.86 3.30
CA ALA A 62 -1.66 12.60 2.45
C ALA A 62 -1.72 11.20 1.82
N ASP A 63 -2.22 10.21 2.55
CA ASP A 63 -2.36 8.83 2.07
C ASP A 63 -3.38 8.75 0.92
N THR A 64 -4.53 9.42 1.04
CA THR A 64 -5.54 9.49 -0.03
C THR A 64 -4.99 10.20 -1.28
N VAL A 65 -4.27 11.31 -1.10
CA VAL A 65 -3.66 12.06 -2.22
C VAL A 65 -2.62 11.19 -2.94
N ARG A 66 -1.73 10.50 -2.20
CA ARG A 66 -0.72 9.60 -2.78
C ARG A 66 -1.34 8.45 -3.55
N ALA A 67 -2.36 7.79 -2.97
CA ALA A 67 -3.06 6.70 -3.64
C ALA A 67 -3.71 7.15 -4.95
N ALA A 68 -4.41 8.29 -4.94
CA ALA A 68 -5.06 8.83 -6.12
C ALA A 68 -4.05 9.25 -7.21
N LEU A 69 -2.94 9.90 -6.84
CA LEU A 69 -1.90 10.29 -7.80
C LEU A 69 -1.19 9.08 -8.39
N LEU A 70 -0.92 8.04 -7.59
CA LEU A 70 -0.24 6.85 -8.08
C LEU A 70 -1.11 6.02 -9.02
N ARG A 71 -2.44 6.03 -8.81
CA ARG A 71 -3.43 5.42 -9.71
C ARG A 71 -3.42 6.05 -11.10
N GLU A 72 -3.16 7.35 -11.17
CA GLU A 72 -3.03 8.14 -12.40
C GLU A 72 -1.57 8.45 -12.77
N ALA A 73 -0.60 7.76 -12.17
CA ALA A 73 0.80 8.09 -12.37
C ALA A 73 1.16 7.98 -13.86
N PRO A 74 1.97 8.89 -14.42
CA PRO A 74 2.27 8.92 -15.85
C PRO A 74 3.45 8.01 -16.24
N GLU A 75 3.57 6.79 -15.70
CA GLU A 75 4.62 5.87 -16.15
C GLU A 75 4.31 5.35 -17.56
N GLY A 76 5.28 5.45 -18.47
CA GLY A 76 5.19 4.93 -19.84
C GLY A 76 4.20 5.64 -20.78
N ARG A 77 3.32 6.51 -20.27
CA ARG A 77 2.37 7.30 -21.07
C ARG A 77 1.93 8.56 -20.33
N VAL A 78 1.54 9.57 -21.11
CA VAL A 78 0.82 10.73 -20.57
C VAL A 78 -0.51 10.26 -19.97
N THR A 79 -0.83 10.79 -18.79
CA THR A 79 -2.11 10.58 -18.08
C THR A 79 -2.76 11.93 -17.80
N SER A 80 -4.00 11.91 -17.30
CA SER A 80 -4.71 13.13 -16.93
C SER A 80 -5.54 12.91 -15.68
N ILE A 81 -5.59 13.92 -14.82
CA ILE A 81 -6.56 14.05 -13.75
C ILE A 81 -7.56 15.16 -14.11
N SER A 82 -8.82 15.05 -13.70
CA SER A 82 -9.78 16.13 -13.88
C SER A 82 -9.56 17.25 -12.86
N ASP A 83 -9.91 18.48 -13.22
CA ASP A 83 -9.80 19.63 -12.30
C ASP A 83 -10.70 19.46 -11.07
N GLU A 84 -11.92 18.95 -11.27
CA GLU A 84 -12.84 18.61 -10.18
C GLU A 84 -12.20 17.65 -9.17
N ARG A 85 -11.58 16.57 -9.64
CA ARG A 85 -10.93 15.58 -8.75
C ARG A 85 -9.68 16.15 -8.10
N ALA A 86 -8.90 16.94 -8.83
CA ALA A 86 -7.63 17.47 -8.33
C ALA A 86 -7.82 18.56 -7.25
N ARG A 87 -8.88 19.37 -7.36
CA ARG A 87 -9.19 20.46 -6.41
C ARG A 87 -10.22 20.09 -5.34
N GLY A 88 -10.97 19.03 -5.54
CA GLY A 88 -12.02 18.60 -4.64
C GLY A 88 -11.54 17.72 -3.49
N ARG A 89 -12.52 17.20 -2.74
CA ARG A 89 -12.29 16.05 -1.88
C ARG A 89 -12.15 14.80 -2.74
N ILE A 90 -11.04 14.11 -2.57
CA ILE A 90 -10.69 12.90 -3.28
C ILE A 90 -11.21 11.72 -2.47
N THR A 91 -12.03 10.88 -3.11
CA THR A 91 -12.36 9.55 -2.62
C THR A 91 -11.53 8.54 -3.40
N ASP A 92 -10.43 8.06 -2.82
CA ASP A 92 -9.66 6.96 -3.41
C ASP A 92 -10.15 5.61 -2.90
N GLN A 93 -10.38 4.68 -3.83
CA GLN A 93 -10.93 3.35 -3.53
C GLN A 93 -10.04 2.54 -2.59
N LEU A 94 -8.71 2.60 -2.76
CA LEU A 94 -7.78 1.85 -1.91
C LEU A 94 -7.82 2.41 -0.49
N ALA A 95 -7.80 3.74 -0.36
CA ALA A 95 -7.83 4.40 0.93
C ALA A 95 -9.10 4.04 1.71
N VAL A 96 -10.26 4.14 1.07
CA VAL A 96 -11.55 3.75 1.66
C VAL A 96 -11.58 2.26 2.00
N ALA A 97 -11.11 1.40 1.09
CA ALA A 97 -11.14 -0.04 1.31
C ALA A 97 -10.26 -0.46 2.50
N VAL A 98 -9.08 0.15 2.67
CA VAL A 98 -8.19 -0.09 3.81
C VAL A 98 -8.83 0.38 5.11
N GLU A 99 -9.44 1.57 5.13
CA GLU A 99 -10.13 2.11 6.31
C GLU A 99 -11.30 1.20 6.74
N GLU A 100 -12.16 0.80 5.80
CA GLU A 100 -13.28 -0.09 6.06
C GLU A 100 -12.83 -1.48 6.54
N TRP A 101 -11.80 -2.04 5.90
CA TRP A 101 -11.23 -3.33 6.28
C TRP A 101 -10.60 -3.28 7.68
N GLN A 102 -9.83 -2.22 7.99
CA GLN A 102 -9.22 -2.01 9.30
C GLN A 102 -10.29 -1.90 10.40
N ALA A 103 -11.36 -1.13 10.18
CA ALA A 103 -12.46 -1.03 11.13
C ALA A 103 -13.16 -2.39 11.38
N GLY A 104 -13.23 -3.26 10.36
CA GLY A 104 -13.72 -4.62 10.51
C GLY A 104 -12.78 -5.50 11.35
N LEU A 105 -11.47 -5.38 11.14
CA LEU A 105 -10.45 -6.07 11.90
C LEU A 105 -10.45 -5.67 13.39
N GLU A 106 -10.57 -4.37 13.68
CA GLU A 106 -10.64 -3.88 15.06
C GLU A 106 -11.86 -4.41 15.80
N LYS A 107 -13.02 -4.50 15.13
CA LYS A 107 -14.23 -5.15 15.70
C LYS A 107 -13.99 -6.62 15.99
N LEU A 108 -13.34 -7.34 15.09
CA LEU A 108 -12.94 -8.73 15.32
C LEU A 108 -12.00 -8.82 16.53
N ALA A 109 -10.93 -8.03 16.56
CA ALA A 109 -9.96 -8.03 17.64
C ALA A 109 -10.62 -7.76 19.00
N ALA A 110 -11.51 -6.77 19.07
CA ALA A 110 -12.27 -6.47 20.29
C ALA A 110 -13.14 -7.65 20.74
N SER A 111 -13.75 -8.39 19.81
CA SER A 111 -14.59 -9.55 20.12
C SER A 111 -13.82 -10.73 20.74
N ILE A 112 -12.50 -10.80 20.50
CA ILE A 112 -11.61 -11.84 21.05
C ILE A 112 -10.66 -11.29 22.13
N GLY A 113 -10.98 -10.12 22.69
CA GLY A 113 -10.22 -9.53 23.80
C GLY A 113 -8.92 -8.83 23.42
N ASN A 114 -8.76 -8.45 22.15
CA ASN A 114 -7.58 -7.79 21.58
C ASN A 114 -6.27 -8.59 21.76
N VAL A 115 -6.38 -9.93 21.79
CA VAL A 115 -5.24 -10.83 21.93
C VAL A 115 -5.18 -11.71 20.70
N VAL A 116 -4.02 -11.74 20.04
CA VAL A 116 -3.76 -12.60 18.89
C VAL A 116 -3.87 -14.06 19.32
N PRO A 117 -4.76 -14.86 18.73
CA PRO A 117 -4.83 -16.29 19.04
C PRO A 117 -3.69 -17.05 18.35
N GLY A 118 -3.30 -18.19 18.92
CA GLY A 118 -2.47 -19.16 18.20
C GLY A 118 -3.29 -19.90 17.15
N THR A 119 -2.67 -20.43 16.09
CA THR A 119 -3.41 -21.19 15.05
C THR A 119 -3.95 -22.53 15.58
N GLY A 120 -5.13 -22.93 15.10
CA GLY A 120 -5.72 -24.26 15.33
C GLY A 120 -5.68 -25.14 14.09
N ALA A 121 -6.84 -25.70 13.70
CA ALA A 121 -7.00 -26.54 12.52
C ALA A 121 -7.00 -25.73 11.22
N TRP A 122 -6.21 -26.20 10.24
CA TRP A 122 -6.06 -25.52 8.95
C TRP A 122 -6.94 -26.15 7.86
N THR A 123 -7.81 -25.34 7.28
CA THR A 123 -8.60 -25.69 6.10
C THR A 123 -7.80 -25.46 4.80
N PRO A 124 -8.23 -26.03 3.67
CA PRO A 124 -7.69 -25.67 2.36
C PRO A 124 -7.77 -24.17 2.06
N THR A 125 -8.87 -23.51 2.46
CA THR A 125 -9.07 -22.06 2.29
C THR A 125 -8.02 -21.25 3.07
N HIS A 126 -7.72 -21.62 4.31
CA HIS A 126 -6.67 -20.96 5.11
C HIS A 126 -5.29 -21.06 4.44
N ARG A 127 -4.95 -22.25 3.93
CA ARG A 127 -3.70 -22.46 3.19
C ARG A 127 -3.65 -21.65 1.89
N GLU A 128 -4.80 -21.47 1.24
CA GLU A 128 -4.91 -20.66 0.03
C GLU A 128 -4.68 -19.18 0.35
N VAL A 129 -5.35 -18.62 1.35
CA VAL A 129 -5.13 -17.22 1.81
C VAL A 129 -3.67 -17.00 2.17
N TYR A 130 -3.05 -17.90 2.95
CA TYR A 130 -1.63 -17.79 3.29
C TYR A 130 -0.72 -17.79 2.05
N ARG A 131 -0.98 -18.66 1.06
CA ARG A 131 -0.23 -18.65 -0.20
C ARG A 131 -0.46 -17.37 -1.00
N PHE A 132 -1.69 -16.85 -1.02
CA PHE A 132 -2.02 -15.60 -1.67
C PHE A 132 -1.23 -14.42 -1.07
N LEU A 133 -1.11 -14.33 0.26
CA LEU A 133 -0.33 -13.28 0.94
C LEU A 133 1.15 -13.30 0.54
N ASN A 134 1.74 -14.48 0.37
CA ASN A 134 3.12 -14.59 -0.12
C ASN A 134 3.20 -14.24 -1.62
N SER A 135 2.27 -14.75 -2.44
CA SER A 135 2.26 -14.47 -3.87
C SER A 135 2.07 -12.99 -4.22
N VAL A 136 1.20 -12.27 -3.51
CA VAL A 136 1.00 -10.83 -3.71
C VAL A 136 2.25 -10.04 -3.30
N THR A 137 2.99 -10.51 -2.31
CA THR A 137 4.25 -9.90 -1.88
C THR A 137 5.34 -10.07 -2.94
N GLU A 138 5.46 -11.25 -3.53
CA GLU A 138 6.36 -11.50 -4.66
C GLU A 138 5.97 -10.69 -5.90
N GLN A 139 4.67 -10.56 -6.20
CA GLN A 139 4.19 -9.71 -7.29
C GLN A 139 4.51 -8.24 -7.05
N ALA A 140 4.41 -7.78 -5.80
CA ALA A 140 4.78 -6.42 -5.40
C ALA A 140 6.27 -6.17 -5.67
N ASP A 141 7.15 -7.12 -5.35
CA ASP A 141 8.57 -6.99 -5.70
C ASP A 141 8.77 -6.80 -7.19
N GLY A 142 8.10 -7.60 -8.03
CA GLY A 142 8.21 -7.50 -9.48
C GLY A 142 7.84 -6.12 -10.05
N VAL A 143 6.76 -5.51 -9.58
CA VAL A 143 6.29 -4.20 -10.07
C VAL A 143 7.06 -3.01 -9.47
N LEU A 144 7.88 -3.24 -8.44
CA LEU A 144 8.71 -2.23 -7.80
C LEU A 144 10.18 -2.30 -8.25
N LEU A 145 10.58 -3.31 -9.03
CA LEU A 145 11.91 -3.36 -9.63
C LEU A 145 12.15 -2.15 -10.54
N PRO A 146 13.33 -1.50 -10.49
CA PRO A 146 13.61 -0.31 -11.29
C PRO A 146 13.32 -0.47 -12.80
N GLY A 147 13.67 -1.63 -13.39
CA GLY A 147 13.42 -1.89 -14.82
C GLY A 147 11.97 -2.21 -15.19
N ALA A 148 11.12 -2.52 -14.22
CA ALA A 148 9.71 -2.89 -14.42
C ALA A 148 8.76 -1.98 -13.62
N PHE A 149 9.27 -0.87 -13.08
CA PHE A 149 8.54 -0.04 -12.13
C PHE A 149 7.20 0.41 -12.71
N ASN A 150 6.13 0.12 -11.97
CA ASN A 150 4.77 0.46 -12.39
C ASN A 150 3.89 0.74 -11.17
N GLY A 151 3.83 2.02 -10.76
CA GLY A 151 3.05 2.45 -9.62
C GLY A 151 1.56 2.13 -9.75
N ARG A 152 0.99 2.30 -10.95
CA ARG A 152 -0.42 1.95 -11.21
C ARG A 152 -0.69 0.45 -11.03
N ALA A 153 0.23 -0.42 -11.45
CA ALA A 153 0.10 -1.86 -11.24
C ALA A 153 0.21 -2.22 -9.76
N TYR A 154 1.09 -1.54 -9.04
CA TYR A 154 1.21 -1.68 -7.60
C TYR A 154 -0.10 -1.31 -6.88
N VAL A 155 -0.73 -0.18 -7.21
CA VAL A 155 -2.04 0.20 -6.64
C VAL A 155 -3.12 -0.85 -6.94
N ARG A 156 -3.21 -1.36 -8.18
CA ARG A 156 -4.18 -2.41 -8.53
C ARG A 156 -3.95 -3.70 -7.75
N LEU A 157 -2.69 -4.06 -7.52
CA LEU A 157 -2.33 -5.22 -6.72
C LEU A 157 -2.82 -5.07 -5.28
N LEU A 158 -2.70 -3.86 -4.70
CA LEU A 158 -3.21 -3.54 -3.37
C LEU A 158 -4.74 -3.50 -3.32
N ASP A 159 -5.41 -3.01 -4.36
CA ASP A 159 -6.89 -3.07 -4.46
C ASP A 159 -7.35 -4.54 -4.38
N THR A 160 -6.74 -5.43 -5.18
CA THR A 160 -7.06 -6.87 -5.17
C THR A 160 -6.73 -7.55 -3.84
N LEU A 161 -5.62 -7.16 -3.19
CA LEU A 161 -5.28 -7.63 -1.85
C LEU A 161 -6.41 -7.34 -0.87
N VAL A 162 -6.79 -6.06 -0.74
CA VAL A 162 -7.75 -5.63 0.27
C VAL A 162 -9.14 -6.19 -0.02
N GLU A 163 -9.57 -6.24 -1.29
CA GLU A 163 -10.83 -6.87 -1.70
C GLU A 163 -10.88 -8.33 -1.24
N ARG A 164 -9.85 -9.12 -1.54
CA ARG A 164 -9.80 -10.53 -1.16
C ARG A 164 -9.76 -10.75 0.35
N LEU A 165 -9.09 -9.87 1.09
CA LEU A 165 -9.07 -9.91 2.55
C LEU A 165 -10.45 -9.60 3.17
N ARG A 166 -11.21 -8.69 2.57
CA ARG A 166 -12.58 -8.39 2.98
C ARG A 166 -13.51 -9.58 2.73
N GLU A 167 -13.37 -10.25 1.59
CA GLU A 167 -14.13 -11.49 1.30
C GLU A 167 -13.81 -12.58 2.31
N PHE A 168 -12.53 -12.78 2.62
CA PHE A 168 -12.11 -13.74 3.64
C PHE A 168 -12.68 -13.40 5.02
N ALA A 169 -12.65 -12.13 5.43
CA ALA A 169 -13.24 -11.67 6.68
C ALA A 169 -14.76 -11.85 6.75
N ALA A 170 -15.46 -11.63 5.63
CA ALA A 170 -16.90 -11.84 5.55
C ALA A 170 -17.27 -13.34 5.65
N ALA A 171 -16.52 -14.20 4.98
CA ALA A 171 -16.72 -15.65 5.04
C ALA A 171 -16.46 -16.19 6.47
N ASP A 172 -15.39 -15.74 7.11
CA ASP A 172 -15.10 -16.07 8.51
C ASP A 172 -16.21 -15.62 9.47
N ALA A 173 -16.67 -14.37 9.35
CA ALA A 173 -17.71 -13.83 10.21
C ALA A 173 -19.01 -14.64 10.18
N ALA A 174 -19.33 -15.27 9.04
CA ALA A 174 -20.53 -16.12 8.90
C ALA A 174 -20.42 -17.48 9.62
N MET A 175 -19.19 -17.93 9.93
CA MET A 175 -18.91 -19.23 10.55
C MET A 175 -18.66 -19.13 12.07
N ARG A 176 -18.50 -17.91 12.60
CA ARG A 176 -18.22 -17.70 14.03
C ARG A 176 -19.35 -18.16 14.93
N GLY A 177 -18.96 -18.73 16.08
CA GLY A 177 -19.88 -19.20 17.13
C GLY A 177 -20.29 -20.67 16.99
N ASP A 178 -19.86 -21.34 15.92
CA ASP A 178 -19.99 -22.79 15.80
C ASP A 178 -18.88 -23.49 16.61
N ALA A 179 -19.28 -24.19 17.67
CA ALA A 179 -18.36 -24.89 18.56
C ALA A 179 -17.60 -26.03 17.86
N ASP A 180 -18.21 -26.65 16.84
CA ASP A 180 -17.59 -27.73 16.08
C ASP A 180 -16.46 -27.23 15.17
N GLN A 181 -16.41 -25.91 14.93
CA GLN A 181 -15.42 -25.25 14.06
C GLN A 181 -14.53 -24.27 14.83
N ALA A 182 -14.41 -24.44 16.15
CA ALA A 182 -13.63 -23.54 17.00
C ALA A 182 -12.14 -23.51 16.62
N GLU A 183 -11.58 -24.65 16.21
CA GLU A 183 -10.18 -24.76 15.81
C GLU A 183 -9.88 -24.09 14.46
N GLU A 184 -10.81 -24.20 13.50
CA GLU A 184 -10.77 -23.50 12.22
C GLU A 184 -10.94 -22.00 12.42
N THR A 185 -11.93 -21.58 13.21
CA THR A 185 -12.19 -20.18 13.55
C THR A 185 -10.95 -19.53 14.16
N ARG A 186 -10.30 -20.21 15.10
CA ARG A 186 -9.06 -19.71 15.72
C ARG A 186 -7.94 -19.49 14.69
N THR A 187 -7.87 -20.34 13.66
CA THR A 187 -6.93 -20.16 12.54
C THR A 187 -7.32 -18.99 11.65
N SER A 188 -8.61 -18.80 11.37
CA SER A 188 -9.10 -17.63 10.64
C SER A 188 -8.73 -16.34 11.35
N GLU A 189 -8.97 -16.26 12.65
CA GLU A 189 -8.64 -15.10 13.48
C GLU A 189 -7.13 -14.81 13.44
N ALA A 190 -6.29 -15.82 13.67
CA ALA A 190 -4.83 -15.68 13.57
C ALA A 190 -4.39 -15.18 12.18
N LEU A 191 -5.04 -15.66 11.11
CA LEU A 191 -4.79 -15.20 9.75
C LEU A 191 -5.20 -13.73 9.55
N GLN A 192 -6.30 -13.25 10.15
CA GLN A 192 -6.69 -11.84 10.05
C GLN A 192 -5.61 -10.89 10.60
N PHE A 193 -4.95 -11.25 11.71
CA PHE A 193 -3.81 -10.48 12.22
C PHE A 193 -2.57 -10.58 11.33
N LEU A 194 -2.32 -11.74 10.71
CA LEU A 194 -1.26 -11.87 9.71
C LEU A 194 -1.55 -10.98 8.49
N CYS A 195 -2.78 -10.98 8.00
CA CYS A 195 -3.24 -10.11 6.93
C CYS A 195 -2.99 -8.64 7.29
N ALA A 196 -3.20 -8.24 8.54
CA ALA A 196 -2.94 -6.88 8.98
C ALA A 196 -1.48 -6.47 8.91
N LYS A 197 -0.59 -7.36 9.34
CA LYS A 197 0.86 -7.17 9.22
C LYS A 197 1.27 -7.03 7.74
N VAL A 198 0.72 -7.88 6.87
CA VAL A 198 0.98 -7.84 5.42
C VAL A 198 0.47 -6.55 4.80
N VAL A 199 -0.79 -6.17 5.08
CA VAL A 199 -1.39 -4.93 4.57
C VAL A 199 -0.57 -3.73 5.01
N ALA A 200 -0.23 -3.60 6.29
CA ALA A 200 0.59 -2.51 6.80
C ALA A 200 1.91 -2.39 6.02
N ALA A 201 2.62 -3.49 5.83
CA ALA A 201 3.89 -3.47 5.11
C ALA A 201 3.76 -3.15 3.61
N LEU A 202 2.71 -3.66 2.94
CA LEU A 202 2.51 -3.45 1.51
C LEU A 202 1.89 -2.08 1.20
N VAL A 203 1.06 -1.52 2.06
CA VAL A 203 0.50 -0.17 1.81
C VAL A 203 1.43 0.94 2.27
N TRP A 204 2.40 0.67 3.14
CA TRP A 204 3.32 1.68 3.70
C TRP A 204 3.98 2.64 2.70
N PRO A 205 4.44 2.22 1.50
CA PRO A 205 5.04 3.13 0.53
C PRO A 205 4.10 4.22 0.00
N ILE A 206 2.77 4.02 0.11
CA ILE A 206 1.75 4.93 -0.42
C ILE A 206 0.91 5.53 0.71
N MET A 207 0.48 4.68 1.64
CA MET A 207 -0.40 5.01 2.76
C MET A 207 0.37 4.92 4.08
N SER A 208 1.37 5.79 4.21
CA SER A 208 2.33 5.76 5.32
C SER A 208 1.69 5.91 6.70
N ALA A 209 0.65 6.75 6.84
CA ALA A 209 0.03 7.01 8.13
C ALA A 209 -0.86 5.84 8.56
N ALA A 210 -1.70 5.34 7.64
CA ALA A 210 -2.53 4.16 7.89
C ALA A 210 -1.67 2.92 8.20
N ALA A 211 -0.62 2.69 7.41
CA ALA A 211 0.31 1.59 7.62
C ALA A 211 1.01 1.64 8.98
N ALA A 212 1.52 2.82 9.38
CA ALA A 212 2.15 3.00 10.68
C ALA A 212 1.17 2.79 11.83
N GLY A 213 -0.07 3.27 11.68
CA GLY A 213 -1.15 3.04 12.64
C GLY A 213 -1.44 1.55 12.84
N ILE A 214 -1.65 0.79 11.76
CA ILE A 214 -1.88 -0.65 11.83
C ILE A 214 -0.67 -1.37 12.45
N TRP A 215 0.55 -1.03 12.02
CA TRP A 215 1.77 -1.67 12.52
C TRP A 215 1.98 -1.45 14.02
N SER A 216 1.80 -0.22 14.48
CA SER A 216 1.84 0.12 15.90
C SER A 216 0.73 -0.58 16.69
N TRP A 217 -0.49 -0.64 16.13
CA TRP A 217 -1.62 -1.32 16.77
C TRP A 217 -1.38 -2.83 16.96
N LEU A 218 -0.63 -3.47 16.05
CA LEU A 218 -0.19 -4.87 16.19
C LEU A 218 0.91 -5.06 17.26
N GLY A 219 1.34 -4.00 17.96
CA GLY A 219 2.43 -4.04 18.94
C GLY A 219 3.82 -4.20 18.30
N LEU A 220 3.95 -3.93 17.00
CA LEU A 220 5.22 -4.04 16.28
C LEU A 220 6.01 -2.73 16.38
N SER A 221 7.30 -2.84 16.70
CA SER A 221 8.19 -1.68 16.78
C SER A 221 8.67 -1.21 15.40
N GLY A 222 9.05 0.07 15.31
CA GLY A 222 9.68 0.64 14.12
C GLY A 222 8.68 0.96 13.01
N VAL A 223 9.15 0.91 11.77
CA VAL A 223 8.31 1.12 10.58
C VAL A 223 7.86 -0.21 10.00
N PRO A 224 6.74 -0.24 9.23
CA PRO A 224 6.34 -1.44 8.51
C PRO A 224 7.44 -1.99 7.61
N VAL A 225 7.71 -3.30 7.71
CA VAL A 225 8.73 -3.99 6.89
C VAL A 225 8.11 -5.19 6.19
N ARG A 226 8.48 -5.40 4.92
CA ARG A 226 8.08 -6.57 4.14
C ARG A 226 8.92 -7.78 4.50
N GLU A 227 8.29 -8.95 4.60
CA GLU A 227 8.96 -10.22 4.83
C GLU A 227 9.00 -11.07 3.55
N VAL A 228 10.07 -11.84 3.37
CA VAL A 228 10.17 -12.80 2.25
C VAL A 228 9.16 -13.94 2.42
N SER A 229 8.93 -14.36 3.66
CA SER A 229 7.87 -15.29 4.02
C SER A 229 7.19 -14.79 5.28
N TRP A 230 5.89 -14.59 5.19
CA TRP A 230 5.13 -13.98 6.27
C TRP A 230 5.03 -14.89 7.50
N SER A 231 5.53 -14.37 8.61
CA SER A 231 5.45 -14.98 9.93
C SER A 231 4.26 -14.43 10.72
N PHE A 232 3.56 -15.35 11.40
CA PHE A 232 2.50 -15.00 12.34
C PHE A 232 3.03 -14.17 13.50
N LEU A 233 2.19 -13.29 14.04
CA LEU A 233 2.43 -12.70 15.34
C LEU A 233 2.41 -13.81 16.42
N PRO A 234 3.25 -13.70 17.47
CA PRO A 234 3.20 -14.65 18.58
C PRO A 234 1.79 -14.71 19.19
N GLY A 235 1.28 -15.92 19.42
CA GLY A 235 0.03 -16.08 20.16
C GLY A 235 0.14 -15.45 21.55
N GLY A 236 -0.89 -14.71 21.97
CA GLY A 236 -0.87 -13.92 23.21
C GLY A 236 -0.42 -12.46 23.03
N THR A 237 0.02 -12.05 21.83
CA THR A 237 0.32 -10.64 21.53
C THR A 237 -0.94 -9.81 21.73
N ARG A 238 -0.84 -8.71 22.49
CA ARG A 238 -1.94 -7.76 22.69
C ARG A 238 -1.87 -6.67 21.62
N CYS A 239 -3.00 -6.41 20.96
CA CYS A 239 -3.12 -5.36 19.95
C CYS A 239 -3.85 -4.15 20.52
N GLU A 240 -3.17 -3.02 20.64
CA GLU A 240 -3.74 -1.78 21.16
C GLU A 240 -3.00 -0.57 20.60
N TYR A 241 -3.70 0.57 20.52
CA TYR A 241 -3.04 1.83 20.21
C TYR A 241 -2.24 2.27 21.41
N HIS A 242 -0.93 2.38 21.25
CA HIS A 242 -0.08 3.04 22.23
C HIS A 242 -0.13 4.54 21.95
N ASP A 243 -0.47 5.34 22.97
CA ASP A 243 -0.26 6.77 22.92
C ASP A 243 1.23 7.01 22.68
N GLN A 244 1.56 7.61 21.54
CA GLN A 244 2.90 8.12 21.31
C GLN A 244 3.00 9.44 22.07
N ASP A 245 3.62 9.41 23.25
CA ASP A 245 4.07 10.60 23.98
C ASP A 245 5.01 11.47 23.12
#